data_AF-A0A3S0FF70-F1
#
_entry.id   AF-A0A3S0FF70-F1
#
_cell.length_a   1.000
_cell.length_b   1.000
_cell.length_c   1.000
_cell.angle_alpha   90.00
_cell.angle_beta   90.00
_cell.angle_gamma   90.00
#
_symmetry.space_group_name_H-M   'P 1'
#
loop_
_entity.id
_entity.type
_entity.pdbx_description
1 polymer ?
#
loop_
_entity_poly.entity_id
_entity_poly.type
_entity_poly.pdbx_seq_one_letter_code
_entity_poly.pdbx_strand_id
1 'polypeptide(L)'
;MMKRRNVILSLAGLGVAAAVSEPAMAQTVRSEAANHPRIAKAIDELEEAIRYMEAGGHNFGGHKAKAIADSRAAVRQPRLALAYRAQQDRK
;
A
#
# COMPACT_ATOMS: atom_id res chain seq x y z
N MET A 1 30.38 -18.75 54.03
CA MET A 1 29.70 -19.79 53.24
C MET A 1 29.67 -19.35 51.76
N MET A 2 30.41 -20.08 50.90
CA MET A 2 30.34 -20.23 49.43
C MET A 2 29.71 -19.10 48.56
N LYS A 3 30.50 -18.38 47.73
CA LYS A 3 30.62 -18.54 46.24
C LYS A 3 29.26 -18.72 45.52
N ARG A 4 28.91 -17.88 44.52
CA ARG A 4 29.36 -18.03 43.12
C ARG A 4 29.08 -16.76 42.28
N ARG A 5 30.05 -16.45 41.41
CA ARG A 5 30.04 -15.47 40.32
C ARG A 5 29.08 -15.91 39.22
N ASN A 6 28.35 -14.98 38.59
CA ASN A 6 27.82 -15.13 37.24
C ASN A 6 27.95 -13.80 36.48
N VAL A 7 29.04 -13.67 35.72
CA VAL A 7 29.17 -12.73 34.60
C VAL A 7 28.76 -13.51 33.36
N ILE A 8 27.71 -13.07 32.66
CA ILE A 8 27.49 -13.47 31.27
C ILE A 8 27.37 -12.18 30.46
N LEU A 9 28.48 -11.87 29.79
CA LEU A 9 28.55 -11.05 28.59
C LEU A 9 27.47 -11.54 27.61
N SER A 10 26.53 -10.68 27.24
CA SER A 10 25.76 -10.85 26.01
C SER A 10 26.13 -9.73 25.06
N LEU A 11 27.14 -10.02 24.23
CA LEU A 11 27.26 -9.44 22.89
C LEU A 11 26.05 -9.95 22.08
N ALA A 12 25.13 -9.06 21.74
CA ALA A 12 24.23 -9.25 20.61
C ALA A 12 24.17 -7.92 19.90
N GLY A 13 25.00 -7.80 18.86
CA GLY A 13 25.16 -6.60 18.07
C GLY A 13 23.83 -6.14 17.46
N LEU A 14 23.70 -4.81 17.44
CA LEU A 14 22.94 -3.98 16.53
C LEU A 14 22.49 -4.72 15.24
N GLY A 15 21.32 -5.33 15.29
CA GLY A 15 20.49 -5.51 14.11
C GLY A 15 19.68 -4.22 13.97
N VAL A 16 20.17 -3.27 13.17
CA VAL A 16 19.40 -2.07 12.81
C VAL A 16 18.21 -2.54 11.97
N ALA A 17 17.09 -2.84 12.64
CA ALA A 17 15.81 -2.95 11.97
C ALA A 17 15.53 -1.54 11.42
N ALA A 18 15.76 -1.35 10.12
CA ALA A 18 15.33 -0.17 9.41
C ALA A 18 13.79 -0.16 9.44
N ALA A 19 13.25 0.42 10.51
CA ALA A 19 11.85 0.77 10.63
C ALA A 19 11.60 1.87 9.61
N VAL A 20 11.39 1.49 8.34
CA VAL A 20 10.94 2.39 7.31
C VAL A 20 9.57 2.90 7.76
N SER A 21 9.54 4.15 8.20
CA SER A 21 8.34 4.77 8.71
C SER A 21 7.28 4.77 7.60
N GLU A 22 6.11 4.19 7.86
CA GLU A 22 4.93 4.21 6.97
C GLU A 22 4.66 5.57 6.30
N PRO A 23 4.81 6.74 6.96
CA PRO A 23 4.61 8.04 6.31
C PRO A 23 5.55 8.30 5.12
N ALA A 24 6.79 7.81 5.18
CA ALA A 24 7.73 7.97 4.07
C ALA A 24 7.28 7.18 2.83
N MET A 25 6.75 5.97 3.02
CA MET A 25 6.20 5.14 1.92
C MET A 25 5.00 5.81 1.24
N ALA A 26 4.08 6.38 2.02
CA ALA A 26 2.92 7.09 1.48
C ALA A 26 3.34 8.31 0.63
N GLN A 27 4.34 9.06 1.06
CA GLN A 27 4.86 10.22 0.31
C GLN A 27 5.50 9.82 -1.02
N THR A 28 6.23 8.70 -1.07
CA THR A 28 6.87 8.23 -2.31
C THR A 28 5.88 7.57 -3.28
N VAL A 29 4.82 6.91 -2.77
CA VAL A 29 3.72 6.47 -3.65
C VAL A 29 3.02 7.66 -4.28
N ARG A 30 2.85 8.77 -3.53
CA ARG A 30 2.27 10.00 -4.08
C ARG A 30 3.18 10.67 -5.11
N SER A 31 4.50 10.64 -4.93
CA SER A 31 5.43 11.13 -5.95
C SER A 31 5.41 10.25 -7.21
N GLU A 32 5.34 8.93 -7.05
CA GLU A 32 5.26 8.04 -8.21
C GLU A 32 3.95 8.13 -8.98
N ALA A 33 2.85 8.44 -8.29
CA ALA A 33 1.59 8.75 -8.97
C ALA A 33 1.73 9.96 -9.91
N ALA A 34 2.59 10.94 -9.58
CA ALA A 34 2.88 12.08 -10.46
C ALA A 34 3.73 11.68 -11.68
N ASN A 35 4.66 10.73 -11.51
CA ASN A 35 5.47 10.16 -12.59
C ASN A 35 4.66 9.25 -13.53
N HIS A 36 3.55 8.69 -13.03
CA HIS A 36 2.69 7.76 -13.75
C HIS A 36 1.23 8.23 -13.84
N PRO A 37 0.96 9.37 -14.52
CA PRO A 37 -0.34 10.04 -14.48
C PRO A 37 -1.48 9.19 -15.06
N ARG A 38 -1.21 8.31 -16.04
CA ARG A 38 -2.23 7.39 -16.58
C ARG A 38 -2.67 6.33 -15.58
N ILE A 39 -1.75 5.84 -14.75
CA ILE A 39 -2.06 4.84 -13.72
C ILE A 39 -2.82 5.51 -12.57
N ALA A 40 -2.37 6.70 -12.15
CA ALA A 40 -3.08 7.50 -11.17
C ALA A 40 -4.52 7.82 -11.61
N LYS A 41 -4.69 8.30 -12.85
CA LYS A 41 -6.01 8.60 -13.41
C LYS A 41 -6.91 7.36 -13.49
N ALA A 42 -6.37 6.20 -13.89
CA ALA A 42 -7.15 4.97 -13.91
C ALA A 42 -7.64 4.54 -12.52
N ILE A 43 -6.82 4.72 -11.48
CA ILE A 43 -7.24 4.49 -10.09
C ILE A 43 -8.40 5.43 -9.73
N ASP A 44 -8.24 6.73 -9.98
CA ASP A 44 -9.24 7.74 -9.64
C ASP A 44 -10.58 7.47 -10.32
N GLU A 45 -10.57 7.15 -11.62
CA GLU A 45 -11.77 6.82 -12.40
C GLU A 45 -12.49 5.57 -11.89
N LEU A 46 -11.74 4.51 -11.54
CA LEU A 46 -12.32 3.30 -10.95
C LEU A 46 -12.97 3.59 -9.60
N GLU A 47 -12.34 4.41 -8.76
CA GLU A 47 -12.90 4.80 -7.47
C GLU A 47 -14.12 5.70 -7.60
N GLU A 48 -14.14 6.58 -8.60
CA GLU A 48 -15.30 7.39 -8.92
C GLU A 48 -16.47 6.54 -9.40
N ALA A 49 -16.22 5.58 -10.29
CA ALA A 49 -17.22 4.62 -10.76
C ALA A 49 -17.81 3.80 -9.60
N ILE A 50 -16.97 3.35 -8.65
CA ILE A 50 -17.43 2.66 -7.43
C ILE A 50 -18.37 3.56 -6.63
N ARG A 51 -17.95 4.80 -6.31
CA ARG A 51 -18.77 5.74 -5.54
C ARG A 51 -20.09 6.04 -6.23
N TYR A 52 -20.05 6.24 -7.54
CA TYR A 52 -21.24 6.51 -8.35
C TYR A 52 -22.23 5.34 -8.31
N MET A 53 -21.74 4.11 -8.49
CA MET A 53 -22.57 2.91 -8.41
C MET A 53 -23.12 2.69 -7.01
N GLU A 54 -22.31 2.93 -5.95
CA GLU A 54 -22.72 2.78 -4.55
C GLU A 54 -23.84 3.76 -4.17
N ALA A 55 -23.66 5.04 -4.49
CA ALA A 55 -24.63 6.10 -4.20
C ALA A 55 -25.93 5.95 -5.01
N GLY A 56 -25.87 5.37 -6.21
CA GLY A 56 -27.01 5.26 -7.11
C GLY A 56 -28.00 4.16 -6.71
N GLY A 57 -29.29 4.49 -6.60
CA GLY A 57 -30.40 3.53 -6.46
C GLY A 57 -30.75 2.78 -7.76
N HIS A 58 -30.07 3.09 -8.87
CA HIS A 58 -30.34 2.54 -10.20
C HIS A 58 -30.06 1.03 -10.25
N ASN A 59 -30.98 0.28 -10.85
CA ASN A 59 -30.73 -1.10 -11.22
C ASN A 59 -29.94 -1.10 -12.53
N PHE A 60 -28.61 -1.17 -12.46
CA PHE A 60 -27.70 -1.27 -13.60
C PHE A 60 -27.82 -2.62 -14.33
N GLY A 61 -29.03 -3.08 -14.64
CA GLY A 61 -29.31 -4.39 -15.24
C GLY A 61 -28.85 -5.58 -14.40
N GLY A 62 -28.78 -5.43 -13.07
CA GLY A 62 -28.20 -6.44 -12.17
C GLY A 62 -26.66 -6.46 -12.12
N HIS A 63 -25.96 -5.60 -12.87
CA HIS A 63 -24.50 -5.58 -12.91
C HIS A 63 -23.84 -4.79 -11.77
N LYS A 64 -24.60 -4.03 -10.98
CA LYS A 64 -24.08 -3.13 -9.93
C LYS A 64 -23.07 -3.81 -9.01
N ALA A 65 -23.47 -4.92 -8.38
CA ALA A 65 -22.66 -5.58 -7.37
C ALA A 65 -21.34 -6.13 -7.97
N LYS A 66 -21.43 -6.79 -9.14
CA LYS A 66 -20.25 -7.34 -9.81
C LYS A 66 -19.32 -6.24 -10.32
N ALA A 67 -19.87 -5.16 -10.89
CA ALA A 67 -19.07 -4.04 -11.38
C ALA A 67 -18.30 -3.34 -10.26
N ILE A 68 -18.91 -3.15 -9.08
CA ILE A 68 -18.22 -2.63 -7.90
C ILE A 68 -17.10 -3.58 -7.46
N ALA A 69 -17.38 -4.89 -7.37
CA ALA A 69 -16.39 -5.88 -6.95
C ALA A 69 -15.19 -5.95 -7.90
N ASP A 70 -15.45 -6.02 -9.22
CA ASP A 70 -14.42 -6.05 -10.25
C ASP A 70 -13.59 -4.77 -10.24
N SER A 71 -14.24 -3.60 -10.07
CA SER A 71 -13.53 -2.31 -10.00
C SER A 71 -12.62 -2.23 -8.78
N ARG A 72 -13.07 -2.69 -7.62
CA ARG A 72 -12.24 -2.77 -6.39
C ARG A 72 -11.05 -3.69 -6.58
N ALA A 73 -11.25 -4.84 -7.24
CA ALA A 73 -10.16 -5.74 -7.58
C ALA A 73 -9.17 -5.11 -8.56
N ALA A 74 -9.68 -4.40 -9.58
CA ALA A 74 -8.88 -3.72 -10.59
C ALA A 74 -7.98 -2.63 -10.00
N VAL A 75 -8.45 -1.85 -9.01
CA VAL A 75 -7.67 -0.81 -8.34
C VAL A 75 -6.40 -1.36 -7.63
N ARG A 76 -6.41 -2.61 -7.19
CA ARG A 76 -5.30 -3.17 -6.39
C ARG A 76 -3.99 -3.27 -7.17
N GLN A 77 -4.01 -3.75 -8.41
CA GLN A 77 -2.79 -3.99 -9.18
C GLN A 77 -2.07 -2.70 -9.61
N PRO A 78 -2.77 -1.66 -10.10
CA PRO A 78 -2.20 -0.32 -10.31
C PRO A 78 -1.51 0.24 -9.06
N ARG A 79 -2.14 0.10 -7.88
CA ARG A 79 -1.54 0.55 -6.61
C ARG A 79 -0.26 -0.20 -6.27
N LEU A 80 -0.24 -1.52 -6.45
CA LEU A 80 0.96 -2.34 -6.24
C LEU A 80 2.07 -1.96 -7.22
N ALA A 81 1.73 -1.66 -8.48
CA ALA A 81 2.71 -1.20 -9.47
C ALA A 81 3.36 0.14 -9.06
N LEU A 82 2.56 1.12 -8.61
CA LEU A 82 3.10 2.40 -8.10
C LEU A 82 3.94 2.20 -6.85
N ALA A 83 3.50 1.34 -5.92
CA ALA A 83 4.26 1.02 -4.72
C ALA A 83 5.60 0.35 -5.04
N TYR A 84 5.63 -0.56 -6.02
CA TYR A 84 6.86 -1.19 -6.46
C TYR A 84 7.82 -0.16 -7.06
N ARG A 85 7.34 0.71 -7.96
CA ARG A 85 8.14 1.80 -8.55
C ARG A 85 8.74 2.71 -7.46
N ALA A 86 7.93 3.10 -6.48
CA ALA A 86 8.34 3.93 -5.36
C ALA A 86 9.44 3.28 -4.49
N GLN A 87 9.44 1.95 -4.39
CA GLN A 87 10.49 1.21 -3.70
C GLN A 87 11.77 1.06 -4.54
N GLN A 88 11.65 0.90 -5.86
CA GLN A 88 12.81 0.79 -6.76
C GLN A 88 13.56 2.10 -6.87
N ASP A 89 12.86 3.24 -6.94
CA ASP A 89 13.49 4.55 -7.07
C ASP A 89 14.26 5.00 -5.80
N ARG A 90 14.17 4.22 -4.72
CA ARG A 90 14.96 4.41 -3.48
C ARG A 90 16.24 3.57 -3.40
N LYS A 91 16.47 2.66 -4.36
CA LYS A 91 17.67 1.82 -4.42
C LYS A 91 18.73 2.47 -5.28
#